data_AF-A0A2K3LX58-F1
#
_entry.id   AF-A0A2K3LX58-F1
#
_cell.length_a   1.000
_cell.length_b   1.000
_cell.length_c   1.000
_cell.angle_alpha   90.00
_cell.angle_beta   90.00
_cell.angle_gamma   90.00
#
_symmetry.space_group_name_H-M   'P 1'
#
loop_
_entity.id
_entity.type
_entity.pdbx_description
1 polymer ?
#
loop_
_entity_poly.entity_id
_entity_poly.type
_entity_poly.pdbx_seq_one_letter_code
_entity_poly.pdbx_strand_id
1 'polypeptide(L)'
;MGRASPLLVICLVLGSSFATYNLVTMIIHYGLSDSVDIEDGGLFFDPIVEMPEHVKNRKTSKAPFHVALTATDAIYNKWQCRIMYYWYKKQRSLPGSEMGGFTRILHSGKADNLMDEIPTVVVDPLPEGLDR
;
A
#
# COMPACT_ATOMS: atom_id res chain seq x y z
N MET A 1 56.32 10.50 22.26
CA MET A 1 54.88 10.71 22.02
C MET A 1 54.65 10.83 20.52
N GLY A 2 54.06 9.83 19.87
CA GLY A 2 53.92 9.80 18.40
C GLY A 2 52.91 10.83 17.91
N ARG A 3 53.30 11.68 16.95
CA ARG A 3 52.40 12.61 16.28
C ARG A 3 51.51 11.85 15.30
N ALA A 4 50.20 11.92 15.47
CA ALA A 4 49.25 11.34 14.53
C ALA A 4 49.37 12.06 13.16
N SER A 5 49.39 11.28 12.07
CA SER A 5 49.45 11.83 10.71
C SER A 5 48.16 12.60 10.41
N PRO A 6 48.22 13.85 9.92
CA PRO A 6 47.04 14.66 9.66
C PRO A 6 46.10 14.03 8.63
N LEU A 7 46.65 13.27 7.67
CA LEU A 7 45.84 12.51 6.70
C LEU A 7 45.02 11.41 7.34
N LEU A 8 45.58 10.71 8.34
CA LEU A 8 44.84 9.69 9.08
C LEU A 8 43.70 10.30 9.88
N VAL A 9 43.92 11.48 10.47
CA VAL A 9 42.87 12.20 11.21
C VAL A 9 41.74 12.62 10.26
N ILE A 10 42.06 13.14 9.08
CA ILE A 10 41.06 13.53 8.06
C ILE A 10 40.27 12.31 7.58
N CYS A 11 40.93 11.21 7.24
CA CYS A 11 40.25 9.98 6.83
C CYS A 11 39.34 9.41 7.93
N LEU A 12 39.77 9.48 9.20
CA LEU A 12 39.00 9.00 10.33
C LEU A 12 37.75 9.85 10.56
N VAL A 13 37.85 11.17 10.43
CA VAL A 13 36.71 12.11 10.54
C VAL A 13 35.72 11.92 9.38
N LEU A 14 36.22 11.80 8.15
CA LEU A 14 35.36 11.60 6.98
C LEU A 14 34.68 10.22 7.03
N GLY A 15 35.43 9.18 7.41
CA GLY A 15 34.90 7.82 7.56
C GLY A 15 33.86 7.71 8.67
N SER A 16 34.09 8.33 9.83
CA SER A 16 33.12 8.32 10.94
C SER A 16 31.87 9.13 10.61
N SER A 17 32.01 10.27 9.91
CA SER A 17 30.88 11.07 9.41
C SER A 17 30.03 10.28 8.41
N PHE A 18 30.67 9.59 7.46
CA PHE A 18 29.96 8.76 6.50
C PHE A 18 29.23 7.59 7.19
N ALA A 19 29.89 6.90 8.13
CA ALA A 19 29.27 5.79 8.86
C ALA A 19 28.06 6.24 9.70
N THR A 20 28.19 7.38 10.41
CA THR A 20 27.10 7.94 11.23
C THR A 20 25.94 8.45 10.39
N TYR A 21 26.18 9.11 9.25
CA TYR A 21 25.14 9.53 8.32
C TYR A 21 24.33 8.33 7.78
N ASN A 22 25.01 7.26 7.36
CA ASN A 22 24.35 6.04 6.89
C ASN A 22 23.56 5.34 8.02
N LEU A 23 24.09 5.32 9.25
CA LEU A 23 23.39 4.77 10.42
C LEU A 23 22.12 5.56 10.75
N VAL A 24 22.18 6.89 10.76
CA VAL A 24 21.02 7.76 11.01
C VAL A 24 19.97 7.59 9.92
N THR A 25 20.39 7.54 8.66
CA THR A 25 19.47 7.32 7.52
C THR A 25 18.80 5.96 7.63
N MET A 26 19.53 4.91 8.03
CA MET A 26 18.97 3.59 8.32
C MET A 26 17.96 3.65 9.47
N ILE A 27 18.29 4.26 10.61
CA ILE A 27 17.37 4.37 11.76
C ILE A 27 16.12 5.18 11.39
N ILE A 28 16.22 6.24 10.60
CA ILE A 28 15.05 7.01 10.16
C ILE A 28 14.16 6.16 9.24
N HIS A 29 14.73 5.48 8.23
CA HIS A 29 13.92 4.67 7.30
C HIS A 29 13.30 3.42 7.95
N TYR A 30 14.05 2.72 8.80
CA TYR A 30 13.56 1.52 9.49
C TYR A 30 12.74 1.86 10.75
N GLY A 31 13.10 2.92 11.48
CA GLY A 31 12.42 3.37 12.70
C GLY A 31 11.12 4.12 12.44
N LEU A 32 11.01 4.86 11.32
CA LEU A 32 9.73 5.45 10.89
C LEU A 32 8.69 4.36 10.55
N SER A 33 9.16 3.16 10.19
CA SER A 33 8.28 2.01 9.92
C SER A 33 7.74 1.35 11.21
N ASP A 34 8.31 1.65 12.38
CA ASP A 34 7.98 1.00 13.67
C ASP A 34 7.49 1.97 14.76
N SER A 35 7.53 3.30 14.54
CA SER A 35 7.27 4.29 15.60
C SER A 35 6.45 5.52 15.18
N VAL A 36 5.54 5.37 14.22
CA VAL A 36 4.38 6.27 14.13
C VAL A 36 3.27 5.70 15.01
N ASP A 37 3.51 5.72 16.32
CA ASP A 37 2.43 5.81 17.29
C ASP A 37 1.78 7.16 17.04
N ILE A 38 0.71 7.17 16.22
CA ILE A 38 -0.16 8.32 16.09
C ILE A 38 -0.81 8.49 17.46
N GLU A 39 -0.22 9.36 18.28
CA GLU A 39 -0.94 10.06 19.33
C GLU A 39 -2.21 10.63 18.71
N ASP A 40 -3.33 10.02 19.13
CA ASP A 40 -4.66 10.58 19.31
C ASP A 40 -4.84 12.01 18.75
N GLY A 41 -4.84 12.12 17.43
CA GLY A 41 -4.86 13.37 16.70
C GLY A 41 -5.77 13.20 15.50
N GLY A 42 -7.07 13.19 15.76
CA GLY A 42 -8.13 12.92 14.80
C GLY A 42 -7.94 13.67 13.48
N LEU A 43 -7.70 12.91 12.41
CA LEU A 43 -8.06 13.36 11.07
C LEU A 43 -9.58 13.31 10.98
N PHE A 44 -10.19 14.47 11.27
CA PHE A 44 -11.61 14.80 11.13
C PHE A 44 -12.08 14.71 9.66
N PHE A 45 -12.14 13.50 9.11
CA PHE A 45 -13.04 13.21 8.00
C PHE A 45 -14.09 12.28 8.54
N ASP A 46 -15.29 12.81 8.75
CA ASP A 46 -16.46 12.03 9.15
C ASP A 46 -16.82 11.09 8.00
N PRO A 47 -16.56 9.77 8.13
CA PRO A 47 -17.05 8.86 7.13
C PRO A 47 -18.58 8.83 7.29
N ILE A 48 -19.31 9.18 6.23
CA ILE A 48 -20.79 9.13 6.18
C ILE A 48 -21.32 7.76 6.67
N VAL A 49 -20.49 6.72 6.59
CA VAL A 49 -20.71 5.40 7.17
C VAL A 49 -19.73 5.18 8.32
N GLU A 50 -20.25 5.07 9.55
CA GLU A 50 -19.46 4.74 10.73
C GLU A 50 -18.77 3.38 10.56
N MET A 51 -17.47 3.35 10.83
CA MET A 51 -16.67 2.13 10.73
C MET A 51 -17.14 1.10 11.79
N PRO A 52 -17.43 -0.16 11.44
CA PRO A 52 -17.96 -1.12 12.42
C PRO A 52 -17.03 -1.35 13.62
N GLU A 53 -17.58 -1.56 14.81
CA GLU A 53 -16.79 -1.75 16.06
C GLU A 53 -15.72 -2.85 15.98
N HIS A 54 -16.02 -3.93 15.23
CA HIS A 54 -15.09 -5.05 15.04
C HIS A 54 -13.86 -4.71 14.16
N VAL A 55 -13.90 -3.62 13.39
CA VAL A 55 -12.75 -3.10 12.63
C VAL A 55 -12.10 -1.86 13.26
N LYS A 56 -12.81 -1.16 14.17
CA LYS A 56 -12.26 0.00 14.91
C LYS A 56 -11.11 -0.38 15.86
N ASN A 57 -11.14 -1.58 16.45
CA ASN A 57 -10.12 -2.02 17.42
C ASN A 57 -8.88 -2.67 16.76
N ARG A 58 -8.29 -2.02 15.75
CA ARG A 58 -6.96 -2.39 15.23
C ARG A 58 -5.83 -1.75 16.04
N LYS A 59 -5.77 -2.00 17.35
CA LYS A 59 -4.61 -1.53 18.13
C LYS A 59 -3.31 -2.32 17.85
N THR A 60 -3.39 -3.46 17.15
CA THR A 60 -2.23 -4.37 16.96
C THR A 60 -2.17 -5.10 15.61
N SER A 61 -3.16 -4.98 14.73
CA SER A 61 -3.11 -5.64 13.40
C SER A 61 -2.91 -4.61 12.30
N LYS A 62 -1.90 -4.84 11.45
CA LYS A 62 -1.63 -4.03 10.26
C LYS A 62 -2.93 -3.83 9.47
N ALA A 63 -3.18 -2.61 9.00
CA ALA A 63 -4.32 -2.29 8.16
C ALA A 63 -3.91 -2.36 6.68
N PRO A 64 -4.10 -3.49 5.99
CA PRO A 64 -3.59 -3.63 4.64
C PRO A 64 -4.49 -2.89 3.65
N PHE A 65 -3.90 -2.39 2.58
CA PHE A 65 -4.60 -1.72 1.48
C PHE A 65 -5.47 -2.70 0.71
N HIS A 66 -6.69 -2.28 0.36
CA HIS A 66 -7.58 -3.04 -0.52
C HIS A 66 -7.65 -2.36 -1.88
N VAL A 67 -7.41 -3.11 -2.95
CA VAL A 67 -7.48 -2.58 -4.32
C VAL A 67 -8.87 -2.81 -4.89
N ALA A 68 -9.52 -1.74 -5.33
CA ALA A 68 -10.76 -1.80 -6.10
C ALA A 68 -10.49 -1.40 -7.56
N LEU A 69 -10.85 -2.27 -8.50
CA LEU A 69 -10.71 -2.03 -9.94
C LEU A 69 -12.08 -2.01 -10.60
N THR A 70 -12.43 -0.92 -11.28
CA THR A 70 -13.64 -0.84 -12.11
C THR A 70 -13.41 -1.47 -13.48
N ALA A 71 -14.33 -2.31 -13.94
CA ALA A 71 -14.22 -3.03 -15.20
C ALA A 71 -15.55 -3.16 -15.95
N THR A 72 -15.46 -3.15 -17.28
CA THR A 72 -16.51 -3.53 -18.23
C THR A 72 -16.36 -5.01 -18.66
N ASP A 73 -17.33 -5.54 -19.40
CA ASP A 73 -17.27 -6.87 -20.02
C ASP A 73 -16.45 -6.94 -21.34
N ALA A 74 -15.92 -5.81 -21.82
CA ALA A 74 -15.10 -5.74 -23.02
C ALA A 74 -13.82 -6.60 -22.95
N ILE A 75 -13.45 -7.26 -24.07
CA ILE A 75 -12.31 -8.18 -24.16
C ILE A 75 -10.99 -7.53 -23.72
N TYR A 76 -10.74 -6.29 -24.13
CA TYR A 76 -9.53 -5.56 -23.75
C TYR A 76 -9.47 -5.33 -22.23
N ASN A 77 -10.59 -4.91 -21.63
CA ASN A 77 -10.68 -4.69 -20.20
C ASN A 77 -10.45 -6.01 -19.43
N LYS A 78 -10.96 -7.13 -19.92
CA LYS A 78 -10.67 -8.46 -19.35
C LYS A 78 -9.18 -8.78 -19.32
N TRP A 79 -8.47 -8.54 -20.42
CA TRP A 79 -7.02 -8.74 -20.48
C TRP A 79 -6.27 -7.81 -19.51
N GLN A 80 -6.64 -6.53 -19.45
CA GLN A 80 -6.06 -5.57 -18.50
C GLN A 80 -6.29 -5.99 -17.04
N CYS A 81 -7.51 -6.42 -16.69
CA CYS A 81 -7.84 -6.92 -15.35
C CYS A 81 -6.93 -8.08 -14.93
N ARG A 82 -6.65 -9.02 -15.83
CA ARG A 82 -5.73 -10.14 -15.55
C ARG A 82 -4.30 -9.69 -15.29
N ILE A 83 -3.80 -8.71 -16.05
CA ILE A 83 -2.46 -8.15 -15.83
C ILE A 83 -2.38 -7.47 -14.47
N MET A 84 -3.36 -6.62 -14.15
CA MET A 84 -3.41 -5.93 -12.86
C MET A 84 -3.48 -6.92 -11.70
N TYR A 85 -4.33 -7.95 -11.81
CA TYR A 85 -4.46 -8.97 -10.78
C TYR A 85 -3.19 -9.83 -10.63
N TYR A 86 -2.51 -10.13 -11.73
CA TYR A 86 -1.21 -10.82 -11.69
C TYR A 86 -0.18 -10.02 -10.88
N TRP A 87 -0.02 -8.73 -11.16
CA TRP A 87 0.94 -7.88 -10.44
C TRP A 87 0.54 -7.62 -9.00
N TYR A 88 -0.76 -7.46 -8.71
CA TYR A 88 -1.27 -7.43 -7.34
C TYR A 88 -0.85 -8.68 -6.56
N LYS A 89 -1.03 -9.89 -7.12
CA LYS A 89 -0.62 -11.14 -6.46
C LYS A 89 0.89 -11.18 -6.21
N LYS A 90 1.71 -10.70 -7.17
CA LYS A 90 3.16 -10.60 -6.98
C LYS A 90 3.50 -9.65 -5.83
N GLN A 91 2.94 -8.45 -5.81
CA GLN A 91 3.19 -7.46 -4.76
C GLN A 91 2.72 -7.95 -3.39
N ARG A 92 1.54 -8.58 -3.31
CA ARG A 92 1.00 -9.17 -2.08
C ARG A 92 1.87 -10.29 -1.51
N SER A 93 2.55 -11.04 -2.37
CA SER A 93 3.40 -12.16 -1.93
C SER A 93 4.76 -11.74 -1.35
N LEU A 94 5.13 -10.46 -1.44
CA LEU A 94 6.41 -9.97 -0.90
C LEU A 94 6.39 -9.92 0.64
N PRO A 95 7.52 -10.24 1.32
CA PRO A 95 7.64 -10.05 2.76
C PRO A 95 7.39 -8.59 3.16
N GLY A 96 6.55 -8.36 4.17
CA GLY A 96 6.20 -7.01 4.61
C GLY A 96 5.22 -6.26 3.71
N SER A 97 4.64 -6.92 2.70
CA SER A 97 3.63 -6.30 1.83
C SER A 97 2.43 -5.79 2.64
N GLU A 98 2.03 -4.56 2.36
CA GLU A 98 0.84 -3.93 2.92
C GLU A 98 -0.42 -4.24 2.10
N MET A 99 -0.32 -5.07 1.05
CA MET A 99 -1.45 -5.39 0.18
C MET A 99 -2.36 -6.43 0.83
N GLY A 100 -3.64 -6.09 0.93
CA GLY A 100 -4.69 -6.89 1.56
C GLY A 100 -5.50 -7.67 0.54
N GLY A 101 -6.60 -7.08 0.11
CA GLY A 101 -7.54 -7.65 -0.85
C GLY A 101 -7.51 -6.97 -2.22
N PHE A 102 -8.11 -7.63 -3.20
CA PHE A 102 -8.34 -7.09 -4.55
C PHE A 102 -9.76 -7.47 -4.96
N THR A 103 -10.54 -6.47 -5.37
CA THR A 103 -11.90 -6.66 -5.85
C THR A 103 -12.09 -5.96 -7.18
N ARG A 104 -12.56 -6.70 -8.17
CA ARG A 104 -13.01 -6.14 -9.44
C ARG A 104 -14.49 -5.78 -9.33
N ILE A 105 -14.84 -4.54 -9.65
CA ILE A 105 -16.20 -4.01 -9.71
C ILE A 105 -16.63 -4.06 -11.16
N LEU A 106 -17.47 -5.03 -11.51
CA LEU A 106 -17.96 -5.24 -12.87
C LEU A 106 -19.25 -4.47 -13.09
N HIS A 107 -19.17 -3.38 -13.86
CA HIS A 107 -20.27 -2.45 -14.10
C HIS A 107 -20.97 -2.68 -15.46
N SER A 108 -20.87 -3.89 -16.01
CA SER A 108 -21.66 -4.33 -17.18
C SER A 108 -23.05 -4.86 -16.79
N GLY A 109 -23.32 -5.05 -15.49
CA GLY A 109 -24.54 -5.68 -14.98
C GLY A 109 -24.65 -7.18 -15.29
N LYS A 110 -23.62 -7.82 -15.86
CA LYS A 110 -23.64 -9.24 -16.23
C LYS A 110 -22.38 -9.94 -15.75
N ALA A 111 -22.55 -11.12 -15.15
CA ALA A 111 -21.43 -11.97 -14.76
C ALA A 111 -20.58 -12.37 -15.97
N ASP A 112 -19.27 -12.55 -15.75
CA ASP A 112 -18.35 -13.02 -16.78
C ASP A 112 -17.44 -14.14 -16.28
N ASN A 113 -16.70 -14.72 -17.21
CA ASN A 113 -15.77 -15.82 -16.94
C ASN A 113 -14.53 -15.44 -16.11
N LEU A 114 -14.31 -14.16 -15.82
CA LEU A 114 -13.18 -13.73 -14.97
C LEU A 114 -13.52 -13.85 -13.48
N MET A 115 -14.79 -14.01 -13.13
CA MET A 115 -15.22 -14.16 -11.74
C MET A 115 -14.65 -15.42 -11.08
N ASP A 116 -14.38 -16.47 -11.88
CA ASP A 116 -13.73 -17.70 -11.42
C ASP A 116 -12.24 -17.48 -11.05
N GLU A 117 -11.62 -16.42 -11.57
CA GLU A 117 -10.19 -16.12 -11.40
C GLU A 117 -9.93 -14.95 -10.44
N ILE A 118 -10.77 -13.91 -10.52
CA ILE A 118 -10.59 -12.62 -9.86
C ILE A 118 -11.82 -12.37 -8.97
N PRO A 119 -11.65 -12.09 -7.66
CA PRO A 119 -12.77 -11.71 -6.80
C PRO A 119 -13.52 -10.53 -7.40
N THR A 120 -14.79 -10.74 -7.76
CA THR A 120 -15.58 -9.78 -8.53
C THR A 120 -16.91 -9.52 -7.85
N VAL A 121 -17.30 -8.25 -7.79
CA VAL A 121 -18.66 -7.81 -7.45
C VAL A 121 -19.29 -7.28 -8.73
N VAL A 122 -20.42 -7.86 -9.13
CA VAL A 122 -21.23 -7.35 -10.23
C VAL A 122 -22.12 -6.25 -9.66
N VAL A 123 -22.10 -5.08 -10.27
CA VAL A 123 -22.93 -3.94 -9.87
C VAL A 123 -23.86 -3.54 -10.99
N ASP A 124 -25.00 -2.99 -10.62
CA ASP A 124 -25.97 -2.48 -11.58
C ASP A 124 -25.43 -1.20 -12.23
N PRO A 125 -25.45 -1.10 -13.56
CA PRO A 125 -25.09 0.13 -14.25
C PRO A 125 -26.11 1.22 -13.94
N LEU A 126 -25.66 2.48 -13.98
CA LEU A 126 -26.58 3.61 -13.89
C LEU A 126 -27.55 3.60 -15.10
N PRO A 127 -28.81 4.03 -14.91
CA PRO A 127 -29.73 4.25 -16.02
C PRO A 127 -29.13 5.19 -17.06
N GLU A 128 -29.39 4.92 -18.34
CA GLU A 128 -28.91 5.76 -19.43
C GLU A 128 -29.36 7.22 -19.24
N GLY A 129 -28.40 8.15 -19.28
CA GLY A 129 -28.67 9.58 -19.20
C GLY A 129 -28.75 10.16 -17.78
N LEU A 130 -28.57 9.34 -16.74
CA LEU A 130 -28.44 9.84 -15.36
C LEU A 130 -27.05 10.50 -15.11
N ASP A 131 -26.08 10.19 -15.96
CA ASP A 131 -24.67 10.63 -15.89
C ASP A 131 -24.35 11.84 -16.79
N ARG A 132 -25.36 12.44 -17.43
CA ARG A 132 -25.21 13.57 -18.36
C ARG A 132 -25.34 14.94 -17.71
#